data_AF-A0A9D9I6M2-F1
#
_entry.id   AF-A0A9D9I6M2-F1
#
_cell.length_a   1.000
_cell.length_b   1.000
_cell.length_c   1.000
_cell.angle_alpha   90.00
_cell.angle_beta   90.00
_cell.angle_gamma   90.00
#
_symmetry.space_group_name_H-M   'P 1'
#
loop_
_entity.id
_entity.type
_entity.pdbx_description
1 polymer ?
#
loop_
_entity_poly.entity_id
_entity_poly.type
_entity_poly.pdbx_seq_one_letter_code
_entity_poly.pdbx_strand_id
1 'polypeptide(L)'
;MEKSKKYWGKTLVSFLVVLCAMPLGHAFMILMERFLPPVTLHYAAFALGAAGLALVIVGVFVKGDTRQTLFGLFGGLLFWTGWVEFLLQYYANRYGVQPEIVNGEIVTKPEYLIMPATFGFWMLIMTVYIFNAKTGCYLITWLQKLFFGKKKDEIVTRAMTRHTSVTTFMELNMMMWACYLLLMFCYDSNFLGDRHPVTFLIGLGCLVGAVFMFIKELKIAAWGANIRMAIATVIVFWTPVEIMGRNDLFNEIWVNPSQHVTEMVIILAVFVLLAAYLIYKSLKNRSGYKGENKTAA
;
A
#
# COMPACT_ATOMS: atom_id res chain seq x y z
N MET A 1 -5.64 4.10 35.82
CA MET A 1 -5.14 4.14 34.44
C MET A 1 -5.00 2.71 33.94
N GLU A 2 -6.04 2.19 33.28
CA GLU A 2 -6.11 0.79 32.87
C GLU A 2 -4.98 0.50 31.86
N LYS A 3 -4.11 -0.50 32.13
CA LYS A 3 -3.05 -0.91 31.20
C LYS A 3 -3.72 -1.41 29.92
N SER A 4 -3.81 -0.55 28.91
CA SER A 4 -4.29 -0.91 27.57
C SER A 4 -3.53 -2.14 27.08
N LYS A 5 -4.26 -3.25 26.90
CA LYS A 5 -3.71 -4.55 26.50
C LYS A 5 -3.07 -4.42 25.12
N LYS A 6 -1.75 -4.62 25.04
CA LYS A 6 -1.00 -4.57 23.77
C LYS A 6 -1.05 -5.93 23.07
N TYR A 7 -1.36 -5.96 21.78
CA TYR A 7 -1.49 -7.15 20.94
C TYR A 7 -0.27 -7.38 20.04
N TRP A 8 0.92 -7.45 20.65
CA TRP A 8 2.21 -7.56 19.95
C TRP A 8 2.25 -8.62 18.85
N GLY A 9 1.85 -9.86 19.14
CA GLY A 9 1.91 -10.93 18.14
C GLY A 9 0.99 -10.72 16.92
N LYS A 10 -0.15 -10.03 17.08
CA LYS A 10 -1.04 -9.73 15.94
C LYS A 10 -0.46 -8.61 15.09
N THR A 11 -0.07 -7.52 15.74
CA THR A 11 0.57 -6.37 15.10
C THR A 11 1.83 -6.77 14.36
N LEU A 12 2.70 -7.58 14.95
CA LEU A 12 3.93 -8.00 14.27
C LEU A 12 3.62 -8.80 13.00
N VAL A 13 2.68 -9.74 13.05
CA VAL A 13 2.29 -10.53 11.87
C VAL A 13 1.65 -9.65 10.80
N SER A 14 0.73 -8.76 11.18
CA SER A 14 0.06 -7.84 10.25
C SER A 14 1.05 -6.87 9.61
N PHE A 15 1.93 -6.26 10.40
CA PHE A 15 2.98 -5.37 9.94
C PHE A 15 3.96 -6.08 9.02
N LEU A 16 4.47 -7.25 9.39
CA LEU A 16 5.43 -8.00 8.57
C LEU A 16 4.84 -8.48 7.24
N VAL A 17 3.58 -8.93 7.22
CA VAL A 17 2.93 -9.34 5.96
C VAL A 17 2.87 -8.18 4.97
N VAL A 18 2.53 -6.98 5.44
CA VAL A 18 2.47 -5.82 4.55
C VAL A 18 3.87 -5.29 4.22
N LEU A 19 4.79 -5.26 5.20
CA LEU A 19 6.16 -4.82 5.01
C LEU A 19 6.88 -5.67 3.97
N CYS A 20 6.76 -7.01 4.05
CA CYS A 20 7.37 -7.90 3.07
C CYS A 20 6.71 -7.81 1.69
N ALA A 21 5.46 -7.34 1.58
CA ALA A 21 4.79 -7.17 0.30
C ALA A 21 5.44 -6.09 -0.58
N MET A 22 6.02 -5.04 0.02
CA MET A 22 6.69 -3.95 -0.69
C MET A 22 7.91 -4.42 -1.49
N PRO A 23 8.98 -4.99 -0.88
CA PRO A 23 10.15 -5.45 -1.62
C PRO A 23 9.82 -6.61 -2.56
N LEU A 24 8.83 -7.46 -2.22
CA LEU A 24 8.36 -8.51 -3.12
C LEU A 24 7.67 -7.94 -4.36
N GLY A 25 6.90 -6.85 -4.22
CA GLY A 25 6.28 -6.14 -5.34
C GLY A 25 7.33 -5.58 -6.31
N HIS A 26 8.32 -4.84 -5.79
CA HIS A 26 9.42 -4.31 -6.61
C HIS A 26 10.21 -5.42 -7.29
N ALA A 27 10.59 -6.48 -6.56
CA ALA A 27 11.30 -7.60 -7.14
C ALA A 27 10.46 -8.32 -8.22
N PHE A 28 9.16 -8.49 -7.99
CA PHE A 28 8.25 -9.07 -8.97
C PHE A 28 8.21 -8.26 -10.27
N MET A 29 8.15 -6.92 -10.18
CA MET A 29 8.20 -6.05 -11.36
C MET A 29 9.50 -6.22 -12.15
N ILE A 30 10.65 -6.22 -11.47
CA ILE A 30 11.97 -6.35 -12.11
C ILE A 30 12.12 -7.73 -12.76
N LEU A 31 11.62 -8.79 -12.12
CA LEU A 31 11.61 -10.13 -12.72
C LEU A 31 10.72 -10.17 -13.97
N MET A 32 9.54 -9.53 -13.94
CA MET A 32 8.69 -9.41 -15.12
C MET A 32 9.40 -8.67 -16.27
N GLU A 33 10.01 -7.51 -15.99
CA GLU A 33 10.79 -6.72 -16.96
C GLU A 33 11.95 -7.52 -17.57
N ARG A 34 12.59 -8.39 -16.78
CA ARG A 34 13.73 -9.19 -17.22
C ARG A 34 13.34 -10.44 -18.03
N PHE A 35 12.26 -11.11 -17.67
CA PHE A 35 11.89 -12.40 -18.26
C PHE A 35 10.86 -12.30 -19.38
N LEU A 36 10.07 -11.22 -19.46
CA LEU A 36 9.02 -11.08 -20.45
C LEU A 36 9.44 -10.12 -21.58
N PRO A 37 9.21 -10.49 -22.86
CA PRO A 37 9.31 -9.54 -23.96
C PRO A 37 8.38 -8.33 -23.75
N PRO A 38 8.72 -7.11 -24.23
CA PRO A 38 7.95 -5.89 -23.95
C PRO A 38 6.45 -6.00 -24.26
N VAL A 39 6.10 -6.63 -25.38
CA VAL A 39 4.69 -6.84 -25.76
C VAL A 39 3.96 -7.74 -24.75
N THR A 40 4.57 -8.86 -24.39
CA THR A 40 4.02 -9.82 -23.42
C THR A 40 3.94 -9.21 -22.01
N LEU A 41 4.92 -8.39 -21.62
CA LEU A 41 4.94 -7.65 -20.36
C LEU A 41 3.67 -6.83 -20.19
N HIS A 42 3.30 -6.03 -21.20
CA HIS A 42 2.13 -5.16 -21.10
C HIS A 42 0.81 -5.93 -21.08
N TYR A 43 0.69 -7.04 -21.84
CA TYR A 43 -0.48 -7.92 -21.74
C TYR A 43 -0.58 -8.59 -20.36
N ALA A 44 0.55 -9.09 -19.84
CA ALA A 44 0.61 -9.69 -18.51
C ALA A 44 0.26 -8.68 -17.41
N ALA A 45 0.78 -7.46 -17.50
CA ALA A 45 0.46 -6.37 -16.58
C ALA A 45 -1.02 -5.97 -16.62
N PHE A 46 -1.62 -5.89 -17.81
CA PHE A 46 -3.05 -5.62 -17.94
C PHE A 46 -3.89 -6.74 -17.31
N ALA A 47 -3.52 -8.01 -17.54
CA ALA A 47 -4.16 -9.16 -16.92
C ALA A 47 -3.97 -9.17 -15.39
N LEU A 48 -2.80 -8.75 -14.89
CA LEU A 48 -2.50 -8.62 -13.46
C LEU A 48 -3.45 -7.63 -12.78
N GLY A 49 -3.64 -6.45 -13.38
CA GLY A 49 -4.57 -5.44 -12.86
C GLY A 49 -6.02 -5.92 -12.88
N ALA A 50 -6.42 -6.63 -13.95
CA ALA A 50 -7.75 -7.24 -14.04
C ALA A 50 -7.96 -8.33 -12.97
N ALA A 51 -6.95 -9.17 -12.73
CA ALA A 51 -6.97 -10.16 -11.66
C ALA A 51 -7.05 -9.50 -10.28
N GLY A 52 -6.33 -8.39 -10.07
CA GLY A 52 -6.43 -7.57 -8.87
C GLY A 52 -7.85 -7.08 -8.62
N LEU A 53 -8.50 -6.48 -9.62
CA LEU A 53 -9.89 -6.04 -9.53
C LEU A 53 -10.86 -7.21 -9.26
N ALA A 54 -10.70 -8.33 -9.97
CA ALA A 54 -11.52 -9.52 -9.76
C ALA A 54 -11.39 -10.04 -8.32
N LEU A 55 -10.19 -10.02 -7.75
CA LEU A 55 -9.94 -10.43 -6.36
C LEU A 55 -10.69 -9.51 -5.38
N VAL A 56 -10.69 -8.20 -5.59
CA VAL A 56 -11.45 -7.25 -4.76
C VAL A 56 -12.94 -7.54 -4.81
N ILE A 57 -13.49 -7.77 -6.01
CA ILE A 57 -14.90 -8.10 -6.24
C ILE A 57 -15.27 -9.42 -5.57
N VAL A 58 -14.47 -10.47 -5.73
CA VAL A 58 -14.67 -11.75 -5.03
C VAL A 58 -14.66 -11.52 -3.50
N GLY A 59 -13.76 -10.68 -3.01
CA GLY A 59 -13.66 -10.30 -1.60
C GLY A 59 -14.93 -9.70 -1.02
N VAL A 60 -15.78 -9.06 -1.83
CA VAL A 60 -17.10 -8.53 -1.39
C VAL A 60 -18.01 -9.65 -0.89
N PHE A 61 -17.95 -10.82 -1.52
CA PHE A 61 -18.81 -11.97 -1.23
C PHE A 61 -18.22 -12.91 -0.17
N VAL A 62 -16.95 -12.76 0.19
CA VAL A 62 -16.29 -13.58 1.20
C VAL A 62 -16.74 -13.14 2.61
N LYS A 63 -17.14 -14.10 3.45
CA LYS A 63 -17.54 -13.80 4.84
C LYS A 63 -16.31 -13.51 5.73
N GLY A 64 -16.40 -12.57 6.65
CA GLY A 64 -15.39 -12.36 7.69
C GLY A 64 -14.37 -11.27 7.35
N ASP A 65 -14.22 -10.34 8.28
CA ASP A 65 -13.49 -9.07 8.15
C ASP A 65 -12.03 -9.25 7.71
N THR A 66 -11.30 -10.18 8.35
CA THR A 66 -9.89 -10.46 8.00
C THR A 66 -9.73 -10.92 6.55
N ARG A 67 -10.63 -11.79 6.07
CA ARG A 67 -10.52 -12.30 4.69
C ARG A 67 -10.81 -11.19 3.70
N GLN A 68 -11.90 -10.47 3.89
CA GLN A 68 -12.21 -9.32 3.05
C GLN A 68 -11.04 -8.33 2.99
N THR A 69 -10.40 -8.06 4.15
CA THR A 69 -9.20 -7.22 4.21
C THR A 69 -8.05 -7.79 3.38
N LEU A 70 -7.76 -9.09 3.45
CA LEU A 70 -6.70 -9.73 2.65
C LEU A 70 -7.00 -9.68 1.14
N PHE A 71 -8.25 -9.93 0.73
CA PHE A 71 -8.66 -9.78 -0.68
C PHE A 71 -8.50 -8.34 -1.16
N GLY A 72 -8.84 -7.35 -0.33
CA GLY A 72 -8.63 -5.93 -0.63
C GLY A 72 -7.15 -5.53 -0.69
N LEU A 73 -6.31 -6.06 0.21
CA LEU A 73 -4.87 -5.84 0.23
C LEU A 73 -4.19 -6.39 -1.03
N PHE A 74 -4.32 -7.70 -1.27
CA PHE A 74 -3.68 -8.32 -2.44
C PHE A 74 -4.29 -7.84 -3.75
N GLY A 75 -5.61 -7.63 -3.78
CA GLY A 75 -6.28 -7.08 -4.96
C GLY A 75 -5.82 -5.66 -5.26
N GLY A 76 -5.59 -4.85 -4.22
CA GLY A 76 -5.05 -3.50 -4.33
C GLY A 76 -3.62 -3.46 -4.84
N LEU A 77 -2.74 -4.33 -4.31
CA LEU A 77 -1.35 -4.41 -4.77
C LEU A 77 -1.26 -4.83 -6.24
N LEU A 78 -1.98 -5.88 -6.64
CA LEU A 78 -1.99 -6.35 -8.04
C LEU A 78 -2.59 -5.30 -8.99
N PHE A 79 -3.64 -4.61 -8.55
CA PHE A 79 -4.25 -3.51 -9.30
C PHE A 79 -3.27 -2.36 -9.51
N TRP A 80 -2.59 -1.94 -8.43
CA TRP A 80 -1.60 -0.87 -8.48
C TRP A 80 -0.47 -1.22 -9.45
N THR A 81 0.19 -2.36 -9.24
CA THR A 81 1.30 -2.78 -10.09
C THR A 81 0.88 -2.94 -11.55
N GLY A 82 -0.27 -3.56 -11.82
CA GLY A 82 -0.72 -3.82 -13.19
C GLY A 82 -1.25 -2.60 -13.93
N TRP A 83 -2.26 -1.92 -13.38
CA TRP A 83 -2.97 -0.85 -14.08
C TRP A 83 -2.51 0.56 -13.74
N VAL A 84 -1.80 0.76 -12.63
CA VAL A 84 -1.22 2.08 -12.31
C VAL A 84 0.22 2.13 -12.83
N GLU A 85 1.11 1.28 -12.34
CA GLU A 85 2.55 1.37 -12.66
C GLU A 85 2.84 0.94 -14.11
N PHE A 86 2.56 -0.32 -14.45
CA PHE A 86 2.88 -0.85 -15.78
C PHE A 86 2.09 -0.18 -16.92
N LEU A 87 0.91 0.37 -16.64
CA LEU A 87 0.15 1.13 -17.63
C LEU A 87 0.78 2.50 -17.89
N LEU A 88 1.23 3.20 -16.84
CA LEU A 88 2.01 4.42 -16.99
C LEU A 88 3.32 4.15 -17.73
N GLN A 89 3.99 3.04 -17.42
CA GLN A 89 5.19 2.59 -18.14
C GLN A 89 4.92 2.30 -19.62
N TYR A 90 3.80 1.64 -19.95
CA TYR A 90 3.39 1.42 -21.34
C TYR A 90 3.27 2.73 -22.11
N TYR A 91 2.57 3.72 -21.55
CA TYR A 91 2.40 5.01 -22.21
C TYR A 91 3.69 5.83 -22.27
N ALA A 92 4.53 5.76 -21.23
CA ALA A 92 5.84 6.38 -21.23
C ALA A 92 6.73 5.83 -22.36
N ASN A 93 6.79 4.50 -22.49
CA ASN A 93 7.55 3.83 -23.55
C ASN A 93 6.96 4.11 -24.94
N ARG A 94 5.63 4.08 -25.08
CA ARG A 94 4.95 4.31 -26.36
C ARG A 94 5.19 5.73 -26.90
N TYR A 95 5.20 6.73 -26.02
CA TYR A 95 5.39 8.13 -26.42
C TYR A 95 6.83 8.63 -26.25
N GLY A 96 7.77 7.74 -25.89
CA GLY A 96 9.20 8.07 -25.83
C GLY A 96 9.56 9.06 -24.71
N VAL A 97 8.84 9.03 -23.59
CA VAL A 97 9.16 9.84 -22.41
C VAL A 97 10.54 9.43 -21.90
N GLN A 98 11.46 10.38 -21.85
CA GLN A 98 12.83 10.12 -21.43
C GLN A 98 12.90 9.98 -19.91
N PRO A 99 13.70 9.05 -19.37
CA PRO A 99 13.97 9.00 -17.95
C PRO A 99 14.72 10.26 -17.50
N GLU A 100 14.61 10.59 -16.23
CA GLU A 100 15.43 11.64 -15.64
C GLU A 100 16.82 11.06 -15.35
N ILE A 101 17.84 11.64 -15.98
CA ILE A 101 19.23 11.20 -15.85
C ILE A 101 20.02 12.31 -15.16
N VAL A 102 20.59 11.99 -13.99
CA VAL A 102 21.49 12.89 -13.26
C VAL A 102 22.84 12.19 -13.17
N ASN A 103 23.92 12.87 -13.58
CA ASN A 103 25.29 12.33 -13.59
C ASN A 103 25.46 11.00 -14.36
N GLY A 104 24.62 10.75 -15.37
CA GLY A 104 24.68 9.53 -16.20
C GLY A 104 23.95 8.32 -15.64
N GLU A 105 23.33 8.45 -14.46
CA GLU A 105 22.49 7.41 -13.86
C GLU A 105 21.02 7.72 -14.05
N ILE A 106 20.21 6.69 -14.31
CA ILE A 106 18.75 6.84 -14.37
C ILE A 106 18.26 7.04 -12.94
N VAL A 107 17.97 8.29 -12.64
CA VAL A 107 17.47 8.74 -11.36
C VAL A 107 15.97 8.45 -11.38
N THR A 108 15.15 9.00 -12.27
CA THR A 108 13.69 8.73 -12.25
C THR A 108 13.27 7.92 -13.48
N LYS A 109 12.57 6.79 -13.28
CA LYS A 109 12.00 6.03 -14.40
C LYS A 109 10.89 6.83 -15.11
N PRO A 110 10.70 6.65 -16.43
CA PRO A 110 9.76 7.45 -17.22
C PRO A 110 8.30 7.42 -16.72
N GLU A 111 7.83 6.27 -16.24
CA GLU A 111 6.49 6.08 -15.68
C GLU A 111 6.20 7.01 -14.49
N TYR A 112 7.21 7.24 -13.66
CA TYR A 112 7.09 8.05 -12.46
C TYR A 112 7.11 9.55 -12.78
N LEU A 113 7.65 9.96 -13.92
CA LEU A 113 7.56 11.34 -14.42
C LEU A 113 6.15 11.70 -14.91
N ILE A 114 5.39 10.72 -15.39
CA ILE A 114 3.98 10.92 -15.80
C ILE A 114 3.06 10.94 -14.56
N MET A 115 3.45 10.25 -13.49
CA MET A 115 2.62 10.08 -12.30
C MET A 115 2.13 11.41 -11.66
N PRO A 116 2.93 12.49 -11.54
CA PRO A 116 2.45 13.80 -11.09
C PRO A 116 1.26 14.36 -11.89
N ALA A 117 1.16 14.07 -13.19
CA ALA A 117 0.04 14.53 -14.02
C ALA A 117 -1.31 13.94 -13.55
N THR A 118 -1.27 12.85 -12.79
CA THR A 118 -2.47 12.22 -12.24
C THR A 118 -3.00 12.91 -10.97
N PHE A 119 -2.29 13.93 -10.44
CA PHE A 119 -2.69 14.70 -9.26
C PHE A 119 -4.13 15.24 -9.34
N GLY A 120 -4.57 15.70 -10.51
CA GLY A 120 -5.93 16.20 -10.72
C GLY A 120 -7.00 15.12 -10.48
N PHE A 121 -6.77 13.90 -10.96
CA PHE A 121 -7.66 12.76 -10.72
C PHE A 121 -7.66 12.34 -9.25
N TRP A 122 -6.48 12.34 -8.62
CA TRP A 122 -6.36 12.08 -7.19
C TRP A 122 -7.18 13.08 -6.36
N MET A 123 -7.04 14.37 -6.64
CA MET A 123 -7.77 15.45 -5.96
C MET A 123 -9.29 15.33 -6.12
N LEU A 124 -9.76 14.96 -7.33
CA LEU A 124 -11.18 14.72 -7.59
C LEU A 124 -11.72 13.61 -6.68
N ILE A 125 -11.02 12.49 -6.60
CA ILE A 125 -11.42 11.36 -5.76
C ILE A 125 -11.30 11.72 -4.27
N MET A 126 -10.21 12.37 -3.87
CA MET A 126 -9.98 12.80 -2.49
C MET A 126 -11.04 13.75 -1.98
N THR A 127 -11.62 14.60 -2.84
CA THR A 127 -12.72 15.48 -2.47
C THR A 127 -13.93 14.67 -1.99
N VAL A 128 -14.28 13.58 -2.69
CA VAL A 128 -15.34 12.67 -2.25
C VAL A 128 -14.98 12.03 -0.90
N TYR A 129 -13.73 11.63 -0.71
CA TYR A 129 -13.27 11.04 0.55
C TYR A 129 -13.33 12.01 1.73
N ILE A 130 -12.91 13.26 1.52
CA ILE A 130 -12.86 14.28 2.55
C ILE A 130 -14.28 14.70 2.94
N PHE A 131 -15.17 14.96 1.98
CA PHE A 131 -16.49 15.52 2.28
C PHE A 131 -17.59 14.47 2.52
N ASN A 132 -17.56 13.32 1.81
CA ASN A 132 -18.71 12.41 1.76
C ASN A 132 -18.49 11.04 2.43
N ALA A 133 -17.26 10.69 2.82
CA ALA A 133 -16.93 9.34 3.29
C ALA A 133 -16.37 9.32 4.72
N LYS A 134 -17.07 8.69 5.68
CA LYS A 134 -16.40 8.22 6.91
C LYS A 134 -15.53 7.01 6.58
N THR A 135 -14.21 7.17 6.62
CA THR A 135 -13.23 6.09 6.37
C THR A 135 -12.55 5.62 7.65
N GLY A 136 -12.02 4.40 7.62
CA GLY A 136 -11.17 3.85 8.71
C GLY A 136 -9.74 4.37 8.63
N CYS A 137 -9.34 4.91 7.48
CA CYS A 137 -8.04 5.54 7.27
C CYS A 137 -7.85 6.77 8.17
N TYR A 138 -6.79 6.72 8.99
CA TYR A 138 -6.48 7.80 9.92
C TYR A 138 -6.01 9.07 9.23
N LEU A 139 -5.36 8.99 8.06
CA LEU A 139 -4.95 10.19 7.30
C LEU A 139 -6.17 10.99 6.85
N ILE A 140 -7.14 10.33 6.20
CA ILE A 140 -8.38 10.98 5.74
C ILE A 140 -9.16 11.51 6.93
N THR A 141 -9.26 10.74 8.01
CA THR A 141 -9.92 11.19 9.24
C THR A 141 -9.23 12.40 9.87
N TRP A 142 -7.90 12.48 9.81
CA TRP A 142 -7.12 13.62 10.28
C TRP A 142 -7.34 14.84 9.39
N LEU A 143 -7.28 14.69 8.06
CA LEU A 143 -7.60 15.76 7.10
C LEU A 143 -9.02 16.30 7.32
N GLN A 144 -10.01 15.42 7.49
CA GLN A 144 -11.39 15.81 7.80
C GLN A 144 -11.49 16.62 9.10
N LYS A 145 -10.74 16.24 10.14
CA LYS A 145 -10.71 17.00 11.40
C LYS A 145 -10.01 18.35 11.24
N LEU A 146 -8.96 18.41 10.41
CA LEU A 146 -8.23 19.64 10.11
C LEU A 146 -9.11 20.64 9.37
N PHE A 147 -9.85 20.20 8.35
CA PHE A 147 -10.69 21.09 7.53
C PHE A 147 -12.05 21.41 8.15
N PHE A 148 -12.71 20.45 8.81
CA PHE A 148 -14.10 20.64 9.30
C PHE A 148 -14.22 20.81 10.80
N GLY A 149 -13.15 20.55 11.57
CA GLY A 149 -13.13 20.71 13.02
C GLY A 149 -14.35 20.06 13.70
N LYS A 150 -15.14 20.89 14.39
CA LYS A 150 -16.36 20.45 15.12
C LYS A 150 -17.55 20.10 14.20
N LYS A 151 -17.56 20.55 12.95
CA LYS A 151 -18.64 20.28 11.96
C LYS A 151 -18.44 18.99 11.16
N LYS A 152 -17.41 18.21 11.50
CA LYS A 152 -17.09 16.96 10.80
C LYS A 152 -18.30 16.02 10.72
N ASP A 153 -19.01 15.83 11.83
CA ASP A 153 -20.12 14.86 11.90
C ASP A 153 -21.39 15.34 11.17
N GLU A 154 -21.50 16.65 10.89
CA GLU A 154 -22.59 17.24 10.11
C GLU A 154 -22.33 17.13 8.60
N ILE A 155 -21.07 17.25 8.16
CA ILE A 155 -20.70 17.25 6.73
C ILE A 155 -20.48 15.80 6.26
N VAL A 156 -19.73 15.01 7.02
CA VAL A 156 -19.36 13.64 6.66
C VAL A 156 -20.36 12.67 7.26
N THR A 157 -21.57 12.59 6.71
CA THR A 157 -22.67 11.83 7.33
C THR A 157 -22.68 10.35 6.98
N ARG A 158 -22.19 9.96 5.79
CA ARG A 158 -22.29 8.58 5.28
C ARG A 158 -20.97 7.82 5.42
N ALA A 159 -21.02 6.66 6.07
CA ALA A 159 -19.94 5.68 5.97
C ALA A 159 -19.96 5.07 4.57
N MET A 160 -18.79 4.93 3.92
CA MET A 160 -18.73 4.12 2.71
C MET A 160 -19.18 2.69 3.03
N THR A 161 -19.83 2.06 2.07
CA THR A 161 -20.58 0.80 2.22
C THR A 161 -19.80 -0.31 2.95
N ARG A 162 -20.56 -1.22 3.57
CA ARG A 162 -20.18 -2.29 4.53
C ARG A 162 -19.13 -3.32 4.03
N HIS A 163 -18.54 -3.15 2.86
CA HIS A 163 -17.61 -4.12 2.27
C HIS A 163 -16.16 -3.77 2.62
N THR A 164 -15.60 -4.48 3.61
CA THR A 164 -14.23 -4.27 4.07
C THR A 164 -13.21 -4.49 2.95
N SER A 165 -13.50 -5.36 1.97
CA SER A 165 -12.62 -5.61 0.80
C SER A 165 -12.41 -4.35 -0.02
N VAL A 166 -13.50 -3.73 -0.48
CA VAL A 166 -13.47 -2.50 -1.28
C VAL A 166 -12.89 -1.35 -0.47
N THR A 167 -13.23 -1.26 0.81
CA THR A 167 -12.68 -0.22 1.70
C THR A 167 -11.17 -0.36 1.82
N THR A 168 -10.65 -1.56 2.06
CA THR A 168 -9.20 -1.82 2.15
C THR A 168 -8.50 -1.52 0.83
N PHE A 169 -9.07 -1.98 -0.28
CA PHE A 169 -8.58 -1.71 -1.63
C PHE A 169 -8.43 -0.21 -1.90
N MET A 170 -9.48 0.57 -1.63
CA MET A 170 -9.47 2.00 -1.86
C MET A 170 -8.52 2.73 -0.89
N GLU A 171 -8.55 2.39 0.40
CA GLU A 171 -7.66 2.99 1.39
C GLU A 171 -6.18 2.75 1.03
N LEU A 172 -5.83 1.55 0.57
CA LEU A 172 -4.49 1.21 0.10
C LEU A 172 -4.09 2.06 -1.12
N ASN A 173 -4.89 2.04 -2.19
CA ASN A 173 -4.55 2.74 -3.43
C ASN A 173 -4.50 4.26 -3.26
N MET A 174 -5.43 4.85 -2.49
CA MET A 174 -5.42 6.29 -2.26
C MET A 174 -4.24 6.74 -1.41
N MET A 175 -3.83 5.93 -0.42
CA MET A 175 -2.65 6.21 0.41
C MET A 175 -1.36 6.05 -0.38
N MET A 176 -1.22 4.97 -1.15
CA MET A 176 -0.07 4.77 -2.03
C MET A 176 0.05 5.94 -3.01
N TRP A 177 -1.03 6.28 -3.70
CA TRP A 177 -1.04 7.39 -4.65
C TRP A 177 -0.66 8.72 -4.00
N ALA A 178 -1.18 9.02 -2.81
CA ALA A 178 -0.79 10.22 -2.09
C ALA A 178 0.72 10.26 -1.75
N CYS A 179 1.28 9.15 -1.28
CA CYS A 179 2.69 9.06 -0.93
C CYS A 179 3.60 9.11 -2.17
N TYR A 180 3.18 8.48 -3.27
CA TYR A 180 3.88 8.57 -4.54
C TYR A 180 3.88 9.99 -5.11
N LEU A 181 2.73 10.66 -5.13
CA LEU A 181 2.64 12.06 -5.57
C LEU A 181 3.54 12.95 -4.70
N LEU A 182 3.52 12.76 -3.37
CA LEU A 182 4.39 13.47 -2.46
C LEU A 182 5.87 13.26 -2.81
N LEU A 183 6.31 12.00 -2.99
CA LEU A 183 7.69 11.68 -3.35
C LEU A 183 8.07 12.30 -4.69
N MET A 184 7.22 12.19 -5.71
CA MET A 184 7.52 12.73 -7.03
C MET A 184 7.63 14.27 -7.03
N PHE A 185 6.77 14.97 -6.28
CA PHE A 185 6.91 16.42 -6.11
C PHE A 185 8.14 16.81 -5.28
N CYS A 186 8.58 15.95 -4.34
CA CYS A 186 9.82 16.19 -3.61
C CYS A 186 11.06 15.98 -4.51
N TYR A 187 11.01 15.01 -5.42
CA TYR A 187 12.12 14.69 -6.31
C TYR A 187 12.24 15.61 -7.52
N ASP A 188 11.15 16.24 -7.95
CA ASP A 188 11.18 17.20 -9.05
C ASP A 188 12.06 18.41 -8.68
N SER A 189 13.12 18.59 -9.47
CA SER A 189 14.13 19.64 -9.32
C SER A 189 13.56 21.05 -9.52
N ASN A 190 12.42 21.20 -10.19
CA ASN A 190 11.75 22.51 -10.33
C ASN A 190 10.99 22.92 -9.06
N PHE A 191 10.63 21.98 -8.19
CA PHE A 191 9.91 22.27 -6.95
C PHE A 191 10.83 22.27 -5.73
N LEU A 192 11.49 21.16 -5.47
CA LEU A 192 12.29 20.94 -4.25
C LEU A 192 13.66 20.38 -4.61
N GLY A 193 13.68 19.22 -5.29
CA GLY A 193 14.88 18.46 -5.59
C GLY A 193 15.15 17.32 -4.60
N ASP A 194 15.75 16.26 -5.13
CA ASP A 194 16.12 15.01 -4.45
C ASP A 194 16.99 15.21 -3.19
N ARG A 195 17.94 16.14 -3.23
CA ARG A 195 18.87 16.44 -2.12
C ARG A 195 18.46 17.62 -1.26
N HIS A 196 17.24 18.14 -1.43
CA HIS A 196 16.79 19.31 -0.70
C HIS A 196 16.53 18.99 0.80
N PRO A 197 16.92 19.86 1.74
CA PRO A 197 16.69 19.63 3.18
C PRO A 197 15.23 19.35 3.55
N VAL A 198 14.29 19.96 2.81
CA VAL A 198 12.85 19.74 3.01
C VAL A 198 12.44 18.31 2.65
N THR A 199 13.03 17.71 1.62
CA THR A 199 12.79 16.31 1.25
C THR A 199 13.19 15.37 2.40
N PHE A 200 14.35 15.62 3.01
CA PHE A 200 14.78 14.87 4.20
C PHE A 200 13.89 15.12 5.43
N LEU A 201 13.43 16.35 5.65
CA LEU A 201 12.49 16.67 6.74
C LEU A 201 11.14 15.98 6.56
N ILE A 202 10.63 15.89 5.33
CA ILE A 202 9.42 15.13 5.01
C ILE A 202 9.64 13.66 5.31
N GLY A 203 10.77 13.08 4.88
CA GLY A 203 11.16 11.71 5.22
C GLY A 203 11.19 11.46 6.72
N LEU A 204 11.83 12.34 7.50
CA LEU A 204 11.88 12.27 8.96
C LEU A 204 10.48 12.37 9.59
N GLY A 205 9.64 13.28 9.08
CA GLY A 205 8.25 13.43 9.51
C GLY A 205 7.44 12.15 9.28
N CYS A 206 7.59 11.52 8.12
CA CYS A 206 6.98 10.23 7.79
C CYS A 206 7.49 9.12 8.71
N LEU A 207 8.80 9.07 9.00
CA LEU A 207 9.37 8.08 9.92
C LEU A 207 8.80 8.21 11.34
N VAL A 208 8.76 9.43 11.87
CA VAL A 208 8.17 9.73 13.19
C VAL A 208 6.69 9.37 13.21
N GLY A 209 5.96 9.73 12.15
CA GLY A 209 4.55 9.38 11.96
C GLY A 209 4.32 7.87 11.96
N ALA A 210 5.14 7.11 11.24
CA ALA A 210 5.07 5.65 11.18
C ALA A 210 5.27 5.02 12.57
N VAL A 211 6.21 5.52 13.39
CA VAL A 211 6.41 5.04 14.77
C VAL A 211 5.15 5.26 15.62
N PHE A 212 4.54 6.45 15.55
CA PHE A 212 3.30 6.73 16.29
C PHE A 212 2.14 5.85 15.81
N MET A 213 2.03 5.60 14.50
CA MET A 213 1.03 4.71 13.93
C MET A 213 1.23 3.27 14.38
N PHE A 214 2.47 2.77 14.40
CA PHE A 214 2.81 1.44 14.90
C PHE A 214 2.45 1.27 16.39
N ILE A 215 2.74 2.28 17.23
CA ILE A 215 2.35 2.27 18.66
C ILE A 215 0.82 2.18 18.81
N LYS A 216 0.08 2.82 17.92
CA LYS A 216 -1.39 2.77 17.90
C LYS A 216 -1.90 1.42 17.39
N GLU A 217 -1.24 0.85 16.41
CA GLU A 217 -1.52 -0.49 15.87
C GLU A 217 -1.43 -1.58 16.95
N LEU A 218 -0.46 -1.46 17.89
CA LEU A 218 -0.33 -2.37 19.05
C LEU A 218 -1.58 -2.45 19.93
N LYS A 219 -2.48 -1.46 19.87
CA LYS A 219 -3.71 -1.42 20.68
C LYS A 219 -4.92 -2.02 19.97
N ILE A 220 -4.80 -2.42 18.69
CA ILE A 220 -5.92 -2.91 17.88
C ILE A 220 -6.06 -4.43 18.02
N ALA A 221 -7.18 -4.87 18.60
CA ALA A 221 -7.46 -6.28 18.86
C ALA A 221 -7.94 -7.07 17.64
N ALA A 222 -8.68 -6.42 16.73
CA ALA A 222 -9.32 -7.06 15.57
C ALA A 222 -8.33 -7.22 14.41
N TRP A 223 -8.26 -8.42 13.82
CA TRP A 223 -7.27 -8.74 12.78
C TRP A 223 -7.40 -7.89 11.52
N GLY A 224 -8.59 -7.74 10.93
CA GLY A 224 -8.76 -6.93 9.72
C GLY A 224 -8.47 -5.45 9.96
N ALA A 225 -8.91 -4.89 11.08
CA ALA A 225 -8.56 -3.52 11.47
C ALA A 225 -7.05 -3.33 11.72
N ASN A 226 -6.38 -4.34 12.29
CA ASN A 226 -4.95 -4.31 12.54
C ASN A 226 -4.16 -4.36 11.20
N ILE A 227 -4.56 -5.23 10.26
CA ILE A 227 -3.97 -5.28 8.91
C ILE A 227 -4.19 -3.96 8.17
N ARG A 228 -5.38 -3.36 8.21
CA ARG A 228 -5.62 -2.05 7.56
C ARG A 228 -4.75 -0.94 8.15
N MET A 229 -4.52 -0.98 9.46
CA MET A 229 -3.59 -0.06 10.10
C MET A 229 -2.15 -0.32 9.66
N ALA A 230 -1.73 -1.59 9.61
CA ALA A 230 -0.42 -1.99 9.09
C ALA A 230 -0.17 -1.46 7.68
N ILE A 231 -1.18 -1.52 6.80
CA ILE A 231 -1.09 -0.93 5.44
C ILE A 231 -0.73 0.55 5.51
N ALA A 232 -1.47 1.34 6.28
CA ALA A 232 -1.19 2.76 6.40
C ALA A 232 0.17 3.01 7.05
N THR A 233 0.56 2.24 8.08
CA THR A 233 1.85 2.36 8.76
C THR A 233 3.01 2.06 7.79
N VAL A 234 2.92 0.96 7.03
CA VAL A 234 3.98 0.53 6.10
C VAL A 234 4.13 1.48 4.93
N ILE A 235 3.04 1.95 4.33
CA ILE A 235 3.10 2.93 3.22
C ILE A 235 3.85 4.19 3.67
N VAL A 236 3.52 4.73 4.85
CA VAL A 236 4.18 5.93 5.39
C VAL A 236 5.63 5.62 5.81
N PHE A 237 5.90 4.43 6.34
CA PHE A 237 7.25 3.99 6.67
C PHE A 237 8.14 3.79 5.43
N TRP A 238 7.55 3.47 4.28
CA TRP A 238 8.30 3.25 3.04
C TRP A 238 8.79 4.55 2.42
N THR A 239 8.11 5.67 2.63
CA THR A 239 8.54 7.01 2.14
C THR A 239 9.98 7.37 2.54
N PRO A 240 10.41 7.30 3.82
CA PRO A 240 11.81 7.54 4.16
C PRO A 240 12.76 6.46 3.61
N VAL A 241 12.31 5.21 3.46
CA VAL A 241 13.13 4.14 2.85
C VAL A 241 13.46 4.50 1.40
N GLU A 242 12.47 4.97 0.64
CA GLU A 242 12.65 5.47 -0.73
C GLU A 242 13.58 6.68 -0.78
N ILE A 243 13.41 7.66 0.11
CA ILE A 243 14.29 8.85 0.14
C ILE A 243 15.73 8.46 0.49
N MET A 244 15.92 7.47 1.36
CA MET A 244 17.27 7.00 1.70
C MET A 244 17.90 6.20 0.55
N GLY A 245 17.12 5.31 -0.08
CA GLY A 245 17.55 4.54 -1.24
C GLY A 245 17.93 5.42 -2.43
N ARG A 246 17.14 6.47 -2.68
CA ARG A 246 17.40 7.53 -3.65
C ARG A 246 18.77 8.22 -3.51
N ASN A 247 19.23 8.35 -2.27
CA ASN A 247 20.47 9.04 -1.92
C ASN A 247 21.64 8.06 -1.74
N ASP A 248 21.52 6.84 -2.26
CA ASP A 248 22.53 5.77 -2.21
C ASP A 248 23.00 5.42 -0.79
N LEU A 249 22.16 5.67 0.23
CA LEU A 249 22.52 5.40 1.63
C LEU A 249 22.58 3.90 1.93
N PHE A 250 21.86 3.06 1.16
CA PHE A 250 21.87 1.60 1.28
C PHE A 250 21.65 0.94 -0.07
N ASN A 251 22.25 -0.25 -0.29
CA ASN A 251 21.94 -1.08 -1.45
C ASN A 251 20.53 -1.66 -1.30
N GLU A 252 19.61 -1.23 -2.16
CA GLU A 252 18.25 -1.74 -2.16
C GLU A 252 18.20 -3.21 -2.61
N ILE A 253 17.98 -4.10 -1.65
CA ILE A 253 17.99 -5.56 -1.84
C ILE A 253 16.99 -6.00 -2.92
N TRP A 254 15.88 -5.27 -3.05
CA TRP A 254 14.81 -5.53 -4.01
C TRP A 254 15.00 -4.87 -5.38
N VAL A 255 15.91 -3.91 -5.54
CA VAL A 255 16.25 -3.30 -6.85
C VAL A 255 17.18 -4.19 -7.65
N ASN A 256 18.04 -4.97 -6.96
CA ASN A 256 18.91 -5.96 -7.58
C ASN A 256 18.62 -7.38 -7.07
N PRO A 257 17.44 -7.95 -7.37
CA PRO A 257 17.04 -9.26 -6.85
C PRO A 257 17.95 -10.40 -7.31
N SER A 258 18.68 -10.21 -8.42
CA SER A 258 19.63 -11.19 -8.97
C SER A 258 20.94 -11.29 -8.18
N GLN A 259 21.34 -10.23 -7.48
CA GLN A 259 22.54 -10.23 -6.64
C GLN A 259 22.22 -10.67 -5.21
N HIS A 260 20.96 -10.54 -4.78
CA HIS A 260 20.53 -10.82 -3.40
C HIS A 260 19.41 -11.89 -3.37
N VAL A 261 19.65 -12.98 -4.11
CA VAL A 261 18.69 -14.07 -4.26
C VAL A 261 18.35 -14.71 -2.90
N THR A 262 19.35 -14.88 -2.03
CA THR A 262 19.16 -15.52 -0.72
C THR A 262 18.25 -14.68 0.19
N GLU A 263 18.48 -13.37 0.25
CA GLU A 263 17.68 -12.42 1.00
C GLU A 263 16.23 -12.39 0.47
N MET A 264 16.06 -12.34 -0.84
CA MET A 264 14.74 -12.34 -1.49
C MET A 264 13.97 -13.65 -1.25
N VAL A 265 14.63 -14.80 -1.29
CA VAL A 265 14.01 -16.10 -0.98
C VAL A 265 13.60 -16.19 0.49
N ILE A 266 14.42 -15.67 1.41
CA ILE A 266 14.06 -15.62 2.84
C ILE A 266 12.84 -14.74 3.07
N ILE A 267 12.81 -13.53 2.47
CA ILE A 267 11.65 -12.62 2.57
C ILE A 267 10.40 -13.29 2.00
N LEU A 268 10.49 -13.96 0.85
CA LEU A 268 9.39 -14.69 0.26
C LEU A 268 8.91 -15.83 1.16
N ALA A 269 9.83 -16.63 1.72
CA ALA A 269 9.48 -17.72 2.62
C ALA A 269 8.76 -17.21 3.88
N VAL A 270 9.27 -16.15 4.50
CA VAL A 270 8.64 -15.50 5.67
C VAL A 270 7.25 -14.99 5.30
N PHE A 271 7.11 -14.30 4.16
CA PHE A 271 5.84 -13.79 3.68
C PHE A 271 4.81 -14.91 3.47
N VAL A 272 5.19 -16.00 2.79
CA VAL A 272 4.31 -17.15 2.55
C VAL A 272 3.89 -17.81 3.86
N LEU A 273 4.81 -17.99 4.81
CA LEU A 273 4.51 -18.56 6.12
C LEU A 273 3.52 -17.70 6.92
N LEU A 274 3.73 -16.37 6.93
CA LEU A 274 2.85 -15.44 7.65
C LEU A 274 1.47 -15.32 6.98
N ALA A 275 1.42 -15.27 5.65
CA ALA A 275 0.18 -15.25 4.88
C ALA A 275 -0.61 -16.55 5.09
N ALA A 276 0.05 -17.71 5.02
CA ALA A 276 -0.55 -19.00 5.31
C ALA A 276 -1.08 -19.08 6.76
N TYR A 277 -0.33 -18.55 7.73
CA TYR A 277 -0.77 -18.46 9.13
C TYR A 277 -2.04 -17.61 9.27
N LEU A 278 -2.12 -16.45 8.61
CA LEU A 278 -3.31 -15.59 8.63
C LEU A 278 -4.52 -16.28 7.99
N ILE A 279 -4.33 -16.95 6.86
CA ILE A 279 -5.38 -17.70 6.18
C ILE A 279 -5.87 -18.87 7.05
N TYR A 280 -4.94 -19.67 7.60
CA TYR A 280 -5.25 -20.79 8.48
C TYR A 280 -6.04 -20.33 9.71
N LYS A 281 -5.60 -19.27 10.38
CA LYS A 281 -6.29 -18.71 11.54
C LYS A 281 -7.67 -18.18 11.18
N SER A 282 -7.79 -17.54 10.02
CA SER A 282 -9.07 -17.08 9.52
C SER A 282 -10.04 -18.22 9.18
N LEU A 283 -9.53 -19.37 8.73
CA LEU A 283 -10.34 -20.56 8.45
C LEU A 283 -10.76 -21.27 9.74
N LYS A 284 -9.86 -21.39 10.72
CA LYS A 284 -10.15 -22.00 12.03
C LYS A 284 -11.21 -21.23 12.82
N ASN A 285 -11.20 -19.91 12.77
CA ASN A 285 -12.26 -19.10 13.40
C ASN A 285 -13.64 -19.31 12.74
N ARG A 286 -13.70 -19.78 11.49
CA ARG A 286 -14.95 -20.12 10.79
C ARG A 286 -15.47 -21.51 11.16
N SER A 287 -14.58 -22.48 11.40
CA SER A 287 -14.98 -23.84 11.79
C SER A 287 -15.54 -23.88 13.21
N GLY A 288 -15.01 -23.07 14.15
CA GLY A 288 -15.59 -22.90 15.49
C GLY A 288 -17.05 -22.40 15.46
N TYR A 289 -17.32 -21.36 14.66
CA TYR A 289 -18.66 -20.78 14.52
C TYR A 289 -19.67 -21.71 13.81
N LYS A 290 -19.19 -22.62 12.95
CA LYS A 290 -20.02 -23.66 12.31
C LYS A 290 -20.25 -24.88 13.21
N GLY A 291 -19.35 -25.13 14.17
CA GLY A 291 -19.48 -26.21 15.15
C GLY A 291 -20.57 -25.92 16.17
N GLU A 292 -20.58 -24.73 16.77
CA GLU A 292 -21.61 -24.33 17.76
C GLU A 292 -23.02 -24.28 17.15
N ASN A 293 -23.17 -23.79 15.93
CA ASN A 293 -24.47 -23.74 15.23
C ASN A 293 -24.98 -25.13 14.76
N LYS A 294 -24.15 -26.18 14.79
CA LYS A 294 -24.58 -27.56 14.48
C LYS A 294 -24.91 -28.37 15.73
N THR A 295 -24.45 -27.96 16.90
CA THR A 295 -24.82 -28.54 18.20
C THR A 295 -26.04 -27.86 18.84
N ALA A 296 -26.49 -26.75 18.28
CA ALA A 296 -27.68 -26.00 18.73
C ALA A 296 -28.92 -26.23 17.83
N ALA A 297 -28.89 -27.23 16.96
CA ALA A 297 -30.00 -27.71 16.14
C ALA A 297 -30.14 -29.22 16.36
#